data_AF-A0A1J3HX46-F1
#
_entry.id   AF-A0A1J3HX46-F1
#
_cell.length_a   1.000
_cell.length_b   1.000
_cell.length_c   1.000
_cell.angle_alpha   90.00
_cell.angle_beta   90.00
_cell.angle_gamma   90.00
#
_symmetry.space_group_name_H-M   'P 1'
#
loop_
_entity.id
_entity.type
_entity.pdbx_description
1 polymer ?
#
loop_
_entity_poly.entity_id
_entity_poly.type
_entity_poly.pdbx_seq_one_letter_code
_entity_poly.pdbx_strand_id
1 'polypeptide(L)'
;NTLEESKTIFNNKRSALKAALNYGDMDDQNAAQMILVGIPLDEPHLKDHLSILLKTEKIDLKAGRLPVTESYYLMGTVDPTGELKEDEVCVILESGQISGDVLVYRN
;
A
#
# COMPACT_ATOMS: atom_id res chain seq x y z
N ASN A 1 -10.01 2.90 -9.77
CA ASN A 1 -8.92 3.16 -10.75
C ASN A 1 -8.17 4.36 -10.19
N THR A 2 -6.91 4.19 -9.79
CA THR A 2 -6.14 5.12 -8.92
C THR A 2 -6.10 6.55 -9.47
N LEU A 3 -6.11 6.70 -10.80
CA LEU A 3 -6.11 8.01 -11.47
C LEU A 3 -7.41 8.81 -11.27
N GLU A 4 -8.57 8.15 -11.22
CA GLU A 4 -9.87 8.79 -10.99
C GLU A 4 -10.01 9.23 -9.52
N GLU A 5 -9.52 8.41 -8.60
CA GLU A 5 -9.56 8.68 -7.15
C GLU A 5 -8.72 9.92 -6.79
N SER A 6 -7.56 10.10 -7.44
CA SER A 6 -6.66 11.26 -7.25
C SER A 6 -7.32 12.63 -7.46
N LYS A 7 -8.30 12.73 -8.37
CA LYS A 7 -9.02 14.00 -8.66
C LYS A 7 -9.99 14.40 -7.55
N THR A 8 -10.39 13.45 -6.71
CA THR A 8 -11.43 13.64 -5.68
C THR A 8 -10.89 13.77 -4.27
N ILE A 9 -9.58 13.57 -4.06
CA ILE A 9 -8.96 13.52 -2.72
C ILE A 9 -9.26 14.75 -1.88
N PHE A 10 -9.27 15.96 -2.46
CA PHE A 10 -9.56 17.18 -1.69
C PHE A 10 -11.03 17.39 -1.33
N ASN A 11 -11.94 16.64 -1.97
CA ASN A 11 -13.39 16.83 -1.82
C ASN A 11 -14.08 15.57 -1.27
N ASN A 12 -13.36 14.46 -1.14
CA ASN A 12 -13.89 13.18 -0.70
C ASN A 12 -13.03 12.62 0.45
N LYS A 13 -13.59 12.64 1.66
CA LYS A 13 -12.93 12.12 2.86
C LYS A 13 -12.48 10.66 2.72
N ARG A 14 -13.24 9.82 2.01
CA ARG A 14 -12.87 8.41 1.78
C ARG A 14 -11.63 8.30 0.89
N SER A 15 -11.56 9.08 -0.18
CA SER A 15 -10.40 9.11 -1.08
C SER A 15 -9.18 9.68 -0.36
N ALA A 16 -9.35 10.77 0.41
CA ALA A 16 -8.28 11.35 1.23
C ALA A 16 -7.73 10.37 2.28
N LEU A 17 -8.63 9.70 3.00
CA LEU A 17 -8.24 8.73 4.02
C LEU A 17 -7.48 7.55 3.40
N LYS A 18 -7.92 7.05 2.24
CA LYS A 18 -7.21 5.99 1.53
C LYS A 18 -5.80 6.41 1.12
N ALA A 19 -5.64 7.60 0.58
CA ALA A 19 -4.32 8.14 0.21
C ALA A 19 -3.41 8.33 1.43
N ALA A 20 -3.96 8.86 2.53
CA ALA A 20 -3.25 9.04 3.79
C ALA A 20 -2.78 7.69 4.39
N LEU A 21 -3.62 6.66 4.36
CA LEU A 21 -3.25 5.32 4.86
C LEU A 21 -2.19 4.65 3.98
N ASN A 22 -2.30 4.75 2.65
CA ASN A 22 -1.36 4.13 1.72
C ASN A 22 0.07 4.68 1.84
N TYR A 23 0.22 5.93 2.27
CA TYR A 23 1.50 6.60 2.45
C TYR A 23 1.75 7.01 3.90
N GLY A 24 1.04 6.43 4.86
CA GLY A 24 1.09 6.88 6.24
C GLY A 24 2.43 6.61 6.94
N ASP A 25 3.27 5.74 6.36
CA ASP A 25 4.67 5.59 6.80
C ASP A 25 5.50 6.86 6.55
N MET A 26 5.06 7.76 5.65
CA MET A 26 5.75 9.03 5.37
C MET A 26 5.48 10.10 6.44
N ASP A 27 4.41 9.95 7.22
CA ASP A 27 3.92 10.97 8.15
C ASP A 27 3.43 10.42 9.49
N ASP A 28 3.85 9.20 9.85
CA ASP A 28 3.42 8.49 11.05
C ASP A 28 1.89 8.42 11.20
N GLN A 29 1.17 8.28 10.08
CA GLN A 29 -0.28 8.24 9.97
C GLN A 29 -0.98 9.54 10.41
N ASN A 30 -0.26 10.66 10.51
CA ASN A 30 -0.80 11.92 11.03
C ASN A 30 -1.97 12.44 10.18
N ALA A 31 -1.83 12.50 8.86
CA ALA A 31 -2.92 12.92 7.96
C ALA A 31 -4.14 12.00 8.07
N ALA A 32 -3.94 10.69 8.24
CA ALA A 32 -5.03 9.75 8.47
C ALA A 32 -5.74 10.05 9.79
N GLN A 33 -5.00 10.29 10.87
CA GLN A 33 -5.56 10.68 12.17
C GLN A 33 -6.34 12.00 12.10
N MET A 34 -5.79 13.02 11.43
CA MET A 34 -6.46 14.31 11.21
C MET A 34 -7.83 14.11 10.54
N ILE A 35 -7.89 13.30 9.48
CA ILE A 35 -9.14 13.00 8.77
C ILE A 35 -10.13 12.23 9.68
N LEU A 36 -9.63 11.25 10.45
CA LEU A 36 -10.45 10.41 11.35
C LEU A 36 -11.06 11.20 12.51
N VAL A 37 -10.34 12.16 13.08
CA VAL A 37 -10.88 13.07 14.11
C VAL A 37 -11.75 14.19 13.53
N GLY A 38 -11.95 14.20 12.21
CA GLY A 38 -12.91 15.06 11.53
C GLY A 38 -12.36 16.39 11.05
N ILE A 39 -11.03 16.59 11.01
CA ILE A 39 -10.42 17.81 10.48
C ILE A 39 -10.86 18.01 9.02
N PRO A 40 -11.28 19.22 8.63
CA PRO A 40 -11.65 19.55 7.26
C PRO A 40 -10.49 19.35 6.28
N LEU A 41 -10.76 18.84 5.07
CA LEU A 41 -9.73 18.60 4.05
C LEU A 41 -9.13 19.89 3.46
N ASP A 42 -9.80 21.02 3.68
CA ASP A 42 -9.33 22.36 3.34
C ASP A 42 -8.52 23.02 4.46
N GLU A 43 -8.33 22.33 5.60
CA GLU A 43 -7.35 22.75 6.61
C GLU A 43 -5.96 22.83 5.95
N PRO A 44 -5.26 23.98 6.04
CA PRO A 44 -4.05 24.24 5.26
C PRO A 44 -2.96 23.16 5.40
N HIS A 45 -2.66 22.73 6.63
CA HIS A 45 -1.62 21.74 6.87
C HIS A 45 -1.99 20.38 6.25
N LEU A 46 -3.21 19.90 6.49
CA LEU A 46 -3.72 18.65 5.92
C LEU A 46 -3.75 18.69 4.40
N LYS A 47 -4.20 19.79 3.81
CA LYS A 47 -4.28 19.98 2.36
C LYS A 47 -2.90 19.97 1.70
N ASP A 48 -1.95 20.68 2.28
CA ASP A 48 -0.57 20.71 1.80
C ASP A 48 0.07 19.32 1.91
N HIS A 49 -0.18 18.62 3.02
CA HIS A 49 0.33 17.26 3.22
C HIS A 49 -0.25 16.27 2.20
N LEU A 50 -1.58 16.26 2.01
CA LEU A 50 -2.23 15.42 0.99
C LEU A 50 -1.69 15.69 -0.42
N SER A 51 -1.30 16.92 -0.72
CA SER A 51 -0.68 17.29 -2.01
C SER A 51 0.72 16.66 -2.19
N ILE A 52 1.48 16.53 -1.11
CA ILE A 52 2.78 15.85 -1.11
C ILE A 52 2.57 14.35 -1.38
N LEU A 53 1.64 13.70 -0.68
CA LEU A 53 1.32 12.28 -0.87
C LEU A 53 0.93 11.99 -2.33
N LEU A 54 0.04 12.81 -2.89
CA LEU A 54 -0.36 12.75 -4.30
C LEU A 54 0.81 12.91 -5.28
N LYS A 55 1.75 13.80 -4.96
CA LYS A 55 2.94 14.01 -5.79
C LYS A 55 3.84 12.78 -5.76
N THR A 56 4.04 12.17 -4.59
CA THR A 56 4.80 10.93 -4.43
C THR A 56 4.16 9.81 -5.23
N GLU A 57 2.85 9.60 -5.10
CA GLU A 57 2.11 8.59 -5.87
C GLU A 57 2.29 8.78 -7.38
N LYS A 58 2.20 10.02 -7.87
CA LYS A 58 2.42 10.33 -9.28
C LYS A 58 3.85 10.04 -9.75
N ILE A 59 4.85 10.24 -8.89
CA ILE A 59 6.25 9.93 -9.20
C ILE A 59 6.44 8.42 -9.31
N ASP A 60 5.93 7.66 -8.35
CA ASP A 60 6.02 6.19 -8.34
C ASP A 60 5.32 5.57 -9.55
N LEU A 61 4.12 6.05 -9.88
CA LEU A 61 3.38 5.61 -11.08
C LEU A 61 4.17 5.87 -12.37
N LYS A 62 4.82 7.04 -12.49
CA LYS A 62 5.68 7.36 -13.64
C LYS A 62 6.93 6.47 -13.70
N ALA A 63 7.41 6.00 -12.56
CA ALA A 63 8.51 5.05 -12.48
C ALA A 63 8.06 3.59 -12.77
N GLY A 64 6.79 3.36 -13.06
CA GLY A 64 6.24 2.02 -13.31
C GLY A 64 5.99 1.20 -12.05
N ARG A 65 6.02 1.82 -10.86
CA ARG A 65 5.69 1.17 -9.59
C ARG A 65 4.18 1.12 -9.45
N LEU A 66 3.60 0.02 -9.91
CA LEU A 66 2.17 -0.24 -9.79
C LEU A 66 1.92 -1.04 -8.52
N PRO A 67 0.98 -0.62 -7.65
CA PRO A 67 0.60 -1.42 -6.50
C PRO A 67 -0.09 -2.69 -6.99
N VAL A 68 0.51 -3.85 -6.70
CA VAL A 68 -0.08 -5.16 -6.96
C VAL A 68 -0.59 -5.71 -5.63
N THR A 69 -1.91 -5.88 -5.54
CA THR A 69 -2.53 -6.51 -4.37
C THR A 69 -2.07 -7.95 -4.21
N GLU A 70 -1.95 -8.42 -2.98
CA GLU A 70 -1.51 -9.80 -2.66
C GLU A 70 -0.10 -10.13 -3.16
N SER A 71 0.75 -9.10 -3.30
CA SER A 71 2.19 -9.26 -3.54
C SER A 71 2.97 -8.91 -2.28
N TYR A 72 4.03 -9.69 -2.00
CA TYR A 72 4.81 -9.58 -0.76
C TYR A 72 6.29 -9.72 -1.05
N TYR A 73 7.10 -8.93 -0.36
CA TYR A 73 8.54 -9.12 -0.33
C TYR A 73 8.89 -9.94 0.90
N LEU A 74 9.24 -11.21 0.71
CA LEU A 74 9.48 -12.16 1.78
C LEU A 74 10.93 -12.64 1.76
N MET A 75 11.47 -12.91 2.95
CA MET A 75 12.73 -13.63 3.07
C MET A 75 12.46 -15.12 2.81
N GLY A 76 13.01 -15.64 1.71
CA GLY A 76 12.92 -17.06 1.40
C GLY A 76 13.87 -17.90 2.25
N THR A 77 13.44 -19.10 2.63
CA THR A 77 14.28 -20.15 3.24
C THR A 77 14.11 -21.45 2.46
N VAL A 78 15.00 -22.42 2.68
CA VAL A 78 14.84 -23.78 2.13
C VAL A 78 13.88 -24.59 2.99
N ASP A 79 13.26 -25.62 2.43
CA ASP A 79 12.47 -26.61 3.19
C ASP A 79 13.40 -27.57 3.94
N PRO A 80 13.44 -27.54 5.28
CA PRO A 80 14.22 -28.50 6.06
C PRO A 80 13.52 -29.86 6.24
N THR A 81 12.22 -29.93 5.97
CA THR A 81 11.40 -31.14 6.19
C THR A 81 11.44 -32.10 5.00
N GLY A 82 11.63 -31.55 3.79
CA GLY A 82 11.60 -32.32 2.55
C GLY A 82 10.18 -32.76 2.15
N GLU A 83 9.16 -32.10 2.69
CA GLU A 83 7.76 -32.38 2.37
C GLU A 83 7.30 -31.66 1.09
N LEU A 84 7.94 -30.54 0.73
CA LEU A 84 7.61 -29.79 -0.48
C LEU A 84 8.15 -30.49 -1.73
N LYS A 85 7.32 -30.55 -2.78
CA LYS A 85 7.76 -30.96 -4.12
C LYS A 85 8.60 -29.88 -4.78
N GLU A 86 9.23 -30.24 -5.90
CA GLU A 86 10.18 -29.38 -6.64
C GLU A 86 9.60 -28.00 -7.03
N ASP A 87 8.30 -27.93 -7.34
CA ASP A 87 7.58 -26.73 -7.76
C ASP A 87 6.64 -26.15 -6.68
N GLU A 88 6.72 -26.66 -5.44
CA GLU A 88 5.88 -26.22 -4.34
C GLU A 88 6.63 -25.26 -3.41
N VAL A 89 5.91 -24.26 -2.91
CA VAL A 89 6.40 -23.33 -1.89
C VAL A 89 5.38 -23.21 -0.75
N CYS A 90 5.87 -23.01 0.47
CA CYS A 90 5.03 -22.70 1.62
C CYS A 90 5.20 -21.22 1.98
N VAL A 91 4.12 -20.46 1.88
CA VAL A 91 4.09 -19.03 2.24
C VAL A 91 3.26 -18.85 3.51
N ILE A 92 3.92 -18.39 4.57
CA ILE A 92 3.29 -18.14 5.87
C ILE A 92 3.45 -16.65 6.18
N LEU A 93 2.32 -15.96 6.26
CA LEU A 93 2.23 -14.57 6.72
C LEU A 93 1.80 -14.54 8.19
N GLU A 94 1.91 -13.39 8.83
CA GLU A 94 1.35 -13.17 10.17
C GLU A 94 -0.16 -13.43 10.23
N SER A 95 -0.86 -13.14 9.13
CA SER A 95 -2.30 -13.41 8.98
C SER A 95 -2.64 -14.88 8.69
N GLY A 96 -1.65 -15.74 8.48
CA GLY A 96 -1.82 -17.17 8.21
C GLY A 96 -1.15 -17.65 6.92
N GLN A 97 -1.43 -18.90 6.56
CA GLN A 97 -0.87 -19.55 5.37
C GLN A 97 -1.66 -19.16 4.10
N ILE A 98 -0.94 -18.97 3.00
CA ILE A 98 -1.53 -18.78 1.67
C ILE A 98 -1.66 -20.13 0.96
N SER A 99 -2.74 -20.31 0.21
CA SER A 99 -2.97 -21.49 -0.65
C SER A 99 -3.35 -21.04 -2.05
N GLY A 100 -2.86 -21.74 -3.07
CA GLY A 100 -3.10 -21.45 -4.48
C GLY A 100 -1.81 -21.25 -5.26
N ASP A 101 -1.95 -21.02 -6.57
CA ASP A 101 -0.83 -20.78 -7.46
C ASP A 101 -0.21 -19.41 -7.18
N VAL A 102 1.11 -19.37 -7.08
CA VAL A 102 1.87 -18.15 -6.77
C VAL A 102 2.96 -17.91 -7.80
N LEU A 103 3.28 -16.63 -8.03
CA LEU A 103 4.44 -16.22 -8.81
C LEU A 103 5.57 -15.84 -7.85
N VAL A 104 6.68 -16.58 -7.92
CA VAL A 104 7.88 -16.29 -7.14
C VAL A 104 8.97 -15.78 -8.07
N TYR A 105 9.57 -14.65 -7.71
CA TYR A 105 10.69 -14.09 -8.46
C TYR A 105 11.62 -13.32 -7.54
N ARG A 106 12.83 -13.05 -8.02
CA ARG A 106 13.84 -12.24 -7.33
C ARG A 106 14.15 -11.01 -8.18
N ASN A 107 14.19 -9.85 -7.54
CA ASN A 107 14.63 -8.58 -8.14
C ASN A 107 16.15 -8.58 -8.39
#